data_AF-A0A0G1WS48-F1
#
_entry.id   AF-A0A0G1WS48-F1
#
_cell.length_a   1.000
_cell.length_b   1.000
_cell.length_c   1.000
_cell.angle_alpha   90.00
_cell.angle_beta   90.00
_cell.angle_gamma   90.00
#
_symmetry.space_group_name_H-M   'P 1'
#
loop_
_entity.id
_entity.type
_entity.pdbx_description
1 polymer ?
#
loop_
_entity_poly.entity_id
_entity_poly.type
_entity_poly.pdbx_seq_one_letter_code
_entity_poly.pdbx_strand_id
1 'polypeptide(L)'
;MKKRTFAHLDFHARDRIEALYHAGHLQQEIAEILKVDKSTISREIRKRSKKTGVYDATRVQAKALAARSNSKYQGMKIEAHPQLKAHIIAELAKLRSPDEIAGRMKKEKRTVRVGTNAIYKWLRSAWGERYCLYLCAKRKRTKKQKHLPKREMIPDRISIHDKPKTKGLVEVEGDTFLSPKKARTTESGFLGSVRGVHLLVGTKLPNLKPTTMSEGVSRSTEHLSADLLVLDNGIENKNHLDFPLDAYFCDPHSPWQKPHVEGDIGLLRR
;
A
#
# COMPACT_ATOMS: atom_id res chain seq x y z
N MET A 1 -38.16 -4.05 -1.04
CA MET A 1 -37.89 -5.18 -0.11
C MET A 1 -36.48 -5.07 0.46
N LYS A 2 -36.30 -4.88 1.77
CA LYS A 2 -34.97 -4.99 2.42
C LYS A 2 -34.43 -6.40 2.19
N LYS A 3 -33.22 -6.54 1.63
CA LYS A 3 -32.53 -7.84 1.56
C LYS A 3 -32.38 -8.37 2.97
N ARG A 4 -33.11 -9.44 3.33
CA ARG A 4 -32.87 -10.17 4.57
C ARG A 4 -31.46 -10.73 4.51
N THR A 5 -30.57 -10.21 5.34
CA THR A 5 -29.21 -10.73 5.48
C THR A 5 -29.29 -12.15 6.02
N PHE A 6 -28.67 -13.09 5.31
CA PHE A 6 -28.63 -14.48 5.74
C PHE A 6 -27.81 -14.60 7.02
N ALA A 7 -28.48 -14.93 8.13
CA ALA A 7 -27.85 -15.21 9.42
C ALA A 7 -27.76 -16.73 9.62
N HIS A 8 -26.57 -17.21 9.99
CA HIS A 8 -26.42 -18.58 10.45
C HIS A 8 -26.94 -18.69 11.88
N LEU A 9 -27.61 -19.81 12.22
CA LEU A 9 -27.92 -20.13 13.62
C LEU A 9 -26.61 -20.12 14.43
N ASP A 10 -26.63 -19.51 15.60
CA ASP A 10 -25.54 -19.54 16.57
C ASP A 10 -25.65 -20.79 17.46
N PHE A 11 -24.82 -20.88 18.50
CA PHE A 11 -24.86 -22.03 19.40
C PHE A 11 -26.11 -22.03 20.29
N HIS A 12 -26.53 -20.87 20.83
CA HIS A 12 -27.73 -20.76 21.66
C HIS A 12 -29.00 -21.20 20.93
N ALA A 13 -29.15 -20.80 19.67
CA ALA A 13 -30.27 -21.24 18.86
C ALA A 13 -30.23 -22.76 18.63
N ARG A 14 -29.04 -23.36 18.44
CA ARG A 14 -28.89 -24.81 18.29
C ARG A 14 -29.22 -25.57 19.57
N ASP A 15 -28.73 -25.10 20.71
CA ASP A 15 -29.00 -25.66 22.03
C ASP A 15 -30.50 -25.65 22.35
N ARG A 16 -31.19 -24.55 22.01
CA ARG A 16 -32.65 -24.45 22.16
C ARG A 16 -33.43 -25.34 21.19
N ILE A 17 -32.91 -25.55 19.97
CA ILE A 17 -33.48 -26.54 19.04
C ILE A 17 -33.35 -27.94 19.65
N GLU A 18 -32.20 -28.29 20.24
CA GLU A 18 -31.97 -29.58 20.88
C GLU A 18 -32.97 -29.82 22.02
N ALA A 19 -33.09 -28.88 22.96
CA ALA A 19 -34.02 -28.99 24.08
C ALA A 19 -35.48 -29.19 23.61
N LEU A 20 -35.95 -28.39 22.66
CA LEU A 20 -37.32 -28.49 22.14
C LEU A 20 -37.55 -29.75 21.32
N TYR A 21 -36.54 -30.19 20.55
CA TYR A 21 -36.60 -31.43 19.78
C TYR A 21 -36.71 -32.65 20.70
N HIS A 22 -35.97 -32.66 21.81
CA HIS A 22 -36.04 -33.73 22.82
C HIS A 22 -37.34 -33.72 23.62
N ALA A 23 -37.93 -32.55 23.84
CA ALA A 23 -39.25 -32.41 24.45
C ALA A 23 -40.42 -32.80 23.50
N GLY A 24 -40.13 -33.20 22.26
CA GLY A 24 -41.15 -33.69 21.31
C GLY A 24 -41.88 -32.60 20.51
N HIS A 25 -41.41 -31.35 20.55
CA HIS A 25 -42.04 -30.26 19.81
C HIS A 25 -41.97 -30.46 18.28
N LEU A 26 -43.00 -29.99 17.60
CA LEU A 26 -43.04 -30.01 16.14
C LEU A 26 -42.09 -28.96 15.55
N GLN A 27 -41.56 -29.22 14.34
CA GLN A 27 -40.62 -28.30 13.68
C GLN A 27 -41.20 -26.88 13.45
N GLN A 28 -42.53 -26.78 13.32
CA GLN A 28 -43.25 -25.50 13.17
C GLN A 28 -43.19 -24.70 14.47
N GLU A 29 -43.49 -25.34 15.61
CA GLU A 29 -43.43 -24.73 16.94
C GLU A 29 -42.02 -24.24 17.27
N ILE A 30 -41.00 -25.05 16.97
CA ILE A 30 -39.59 -24.68 17.17
C ILE A 30 -39.24 -23.43 16.34
N ALA A 31 -39.73 -23.36 15.10
CA ALA A 31 -39.48 -22.23 14.21
C ALA A 31 -40.15 -20.95 14.71
N GLU A 32 -41.38 -21.05 15.24
CA GLU A 32 -42.12 -19.94 15.84
C GLU A 32 -41.44 -19.43 17.11
N ILE A 33 -41.05 -20.33 18.03
CA ILE A 33 -40.36 -19.99 19.28
C ILE A 33 -39.03 -19.26 19.00
N LEU A 34 -38.27 -19.73 18.00
CA LEU A 34 -36.99 -19.13 17.60
C LEU A 34 -37.12 -17.98 16.62
N LYS A 35 -38.34 -17.65 16.18
CA LYS A 35 -38.63 -16.59 15.18
C LYS A 35 -37.82 -16.77 13.89
N VAL A 36 -37.66 -18.01 13.43
CA VAL A 36 -36.97 -18.36 12.18
C VAL A 36 -37.93 -19.05 11.21
N ASP A 37 -37.58 -19.09 9.93
CA ASP A 37 -38.37 -19.82 8.95
C ASP A 37 -38.32 -21.34 9.16
N LYS A 38 -39.45 -22.03 8.99
CA LYS A 38 -39.57 -23.50 9.12
C LYS A 38 -38.55 -24.28 8.28
N SER A 39 -38.20 -23.76 7.09
CA SER A 39 -37.20 -24.37 6.22
C SER A 39 -35.79 -24.29 6.81
N THR A 40 -35.51 -23.35 7.71
CA THR A 40 -34.22 -23.23 8.42
C THR A 40 -34.07 -24.37 9.43
N ILE A 41 -35.10 -24.62 10.24
CA ILE A 41 -35.13 -25.74 11.20
C ILE A 41 -35.04 -27.08 10.47
N SER A 42 -35.88 -27.28 9.45
CA SER A 42 -35.86 -28.49 8.63
C SER A 42 -34.49 -28.76 8.00
N ARG A 43 -33.84 -27.72 7.46
CA ARG A 43 -32.47 -27.85 6.89
C ARG A 43 -31.43 -28.16 7.95
N GLU A 44 -31.49 -27.54 9.13
CA GLU A 44 -30.52 -27.77 10.20
C GLU A 44 -30.60 -29.21 10.72
N ILE A 45 -31.81 -29.70 11.01
CA ILE A 45 -32.05 -31.08 11.48
C ILE A 45 -31.60 -32.07 10.41
N ARG A 46 -32.12 -31.96 9.17
CA ARG A 46 -31.84 -32.90 8.06
C ARG A 46 -30.36 -32.98 7.69
N LYS A 47 -29.66 -31.85 7.68
CA LYS A 47 -28.28 -31.79 7.18
C LYS A 47 -27.29 -32.41 8.18
N ARG A 48 -27.66 -32.58 9.45
CA ARG A 48 -26.69 -32.88 10.52
C ARG A 48 -27.03 -34.07 11.42
N SER A 49 -28.26 -34.65 11.36
CA SER A 49 -28.71 -35.81 12.17
C SER A 49 -28.42 -37.22 11.59
N LYS A 50 -27.76 -37.32 10.43
CA LYS A 50 -27.73 -38.52 9.56
C LYS A 50 -27.09 -39.84 10.07
N LYS A 51 -26.75 -40.02 11.35
CA LYS A 51 -26.19 -41.30 11.84
C LYS A 51 -26.88 -41.91 13.05
N THR A 52 -27.51 -41.11 13.90
CA THR A 52 -28.13 -41.57 15.16
C THR A 52 -29.60 -41.19 15.27
N GLY A 53 -30.15 -40.41 14.31
CA GLY A 53 -31.53 -39.91 14.37
C GLY A 53 -31.77 -38.80 15.40
N VAL A 54 -30.90 -38.70 16.40
CA VAL A 54 -30.93 -37.71 17.48
C VAL A 54 -30.20 -36.42 17.05
N TYR A 55 -30.82 -35.27 17.33
CA TYR A 55 -30.24 -33.95 17.15
C TYR A 55 -29.33 -33.62 18.34
N ASP A 56 -28.08 -33.19 18.08
CA ASP A 56 -27.09 -32.82 19.10
C ASP A 56 -26.48 -31.47 18.71
N ALA A 57 -26.73 -30.42 19.50
CA ALA A 57 -26.32 -29.05 19.18
C ALA A 57 -24.80 -28.91 19.17
N THR A 58 -24.09 -29.57 20.09
CA THR A 58 -22.63 -29.51 20.22
C THR A 58 -21.96 -30.09 18.98
N ARG A 59 -22.41 -31.27 18.53
CA ARG A 59 -21.92 -31.92 17.32
C ARG A 59 -22.28 -31.13 16.06
N VAL A 60 -23.50 -30.60 15.99
CA VAL A 60 -23.98 -29.75 14.90
C VAL A 60 -23.12 -28.50 14.78
N GLN A 61 -22.82 -27.84 15.91
CA GLN A 61 -21.94 -26.67 16.01
C GLN A 61 -20.52 -27.01 15.56
N ALA A 62 -19.92 -28.08 16.08
CA ALA A 62 -18.56 -28.50 15.71
C ALA A 62 -18.44 -28.75 14.19
N LYS A 63 -19.41 -29.46 13.59
CA LYS A 63 -19.48 -29.65 12.13
C LYS A 63 -19.64 -28.33 11.37
N ALA A 64 -20.40 -27.36 11.91
CA ALA A 64 -20.60 -26.06 11.28
C ALA A 64 -19.32 -25.23 11.28
N LEU A 65 -18.60 -25.21 12.41
CA LEU A 65 -17.31 -24.54 12.56
C LEU A 65 -16.26 -25.18 11.66
N ALA A 66 -16.18 -26.51 11.60
CA ALA A 66 -15.27 -27.22 10.70
C ALA A 66 -15.56 -26.89 9.24
N ALA A 67 -16.83 -26.95 8.80
CA ALA A 67 -17.20 -26.58 7.43
C ALA A 67 -16.87 -25.12 7.11
N ARG A 68 -17.10 -24.19 8.06
CA ARG A 68 -16.77 -22.77 7.91
C ARG A 68 -15.26 -22.55 7.84
N SER A 69 -14.50 -23.19 8.71
CA SER A 69 -13.03 -23.13 8.72
C SER A 69 -12.46 -23.64 7.41
N ASN A 70 -12.93 -24.81 6.97
CA ASN A 70 -12.54 -25.42 5.69
C ASN A 70 -12.92 -24.50 4.52
N SER A 71 -14.11 -23.90 4.49
CA SER A 71 -14.48 -22.95 3.41
C SER A 71 -13.57 -21.72 3.33
N LYS A 72 -12.88 -21.38 4.43
CA LYS A 72 -11.94 -20.25 4.53
C LYS A 72 -10.48 -20.68 4.41
N TYR A 73 -10.21 -21.98 4.33
CA TYR A 73 -8.87 -22.52 4.18
C TYR A 73 -8.24 -21.99 2.90
N GLN A 74 -6.92 -21.75 2.95
CA GLN A 74 -6.24 -20.98 1.91
C GLN A 74 -6.33 -21.71 0.56
N GLY A 75 -6.73 -21.00 -0.49
CA GLY A 75 -6.70 -21.55 -1.85
C GLY A 75 -7.86 -22.46 -2.24
N MET A 76 -8.80 -22.81 -1.36
CA MET A 76 -9.80 -23.85 -1.66
C MET A 76 -10.73 -23.54 -2.84
N LYS A 77 -11.14 -22.28 -3.07
CA LYS A 77 -11.97 -22.00 -4.26
C LYS A 77 -11.21 -22.23 -5.57
N ILE A 78 -9.91 -21.93 -5.57
CA ILE A 78 -9.04 -22.13 -6.74
C ILE A 78 -8.77 -23.62 -6.91
N GLU A 79 -8.41 -24.32 -5.85
CA GLU A 79 -8.15 -25.76 -5.89
C GLU A 79 -9.40 -26.62 -6.18
N ALA A 80 -10.57 -26.23 -5.67
CA ALA A 80 -11.83 -26.94 -5.91
C ALA A 80 -12.37 -26.78 -7.34
N HIS A 81 -11.84 -25.84 -8.13
CA HIS A 81 -12.30 -25.57 -9.50
C HIS A 81 -11.12 -25.70 -10.47
N PRO A 82 -10.87 -26.89 -11.05
CA PRO A 82 -9.70 -27.14 -11.91
C PRO A 82 -9.58 -26.18 -13.10
N GLN A 83 -10.70 -25.82 -13.73
CA GLN A 83 -10.73 -24.85 -14.84
C GLN A 83 -10.28 -23.45 -14.41
N LEU A 84 -10.72 -23.00 -13.22
CA LEU A 84 -10.30 -21.71 -12.67
C LEU A 84 -8.80 -21.72 -12.36
N LYS A 85 -8.31 -22.79 -11.76
CA LYS A 85 -6.88 -22.97 -11.45
C LYS A 85 -6.03 -22.95 -12.71
N ALA A 86 -6.39 -23.73 -13.72
CA ALA A 86 -5.68 -23.78 -14.99
C ALA A 86 -5.62 -22.40 -15.65
N HIS A 87 -6.74 -21.66 -15.65
CA HIS A 87 -6.79 -20.30 -16.18
C HIS A 87 -5.85 -19.34 -15.41
N ILE A 88 -5.89 -19.35 -14.07
CA ILE A 88 -5.01 -18.49 -13.25
C ILE A 88 -3.54 -18.81 -13.53
N ILE A 89 -3.16 -20.09 -13.62
CA ILE A 89 -1.78 -20.50 -13.91
C ILE A 89 -1.35 -20.02 -15.30
N ALA A 90 -2.20 -20.21 -16.32
CA ALA A 90 -1.91 -19.79 -17.69
C ALA A 90 -1.73 -18.27 -17.80
N GLU A 91 -2.53 -17.50 -17.07
CA GLU A 91 -2.41 -16.04 -17.07
C GLU A 91 -1.20 -15.55 -16.27
N LEU A 92 -0.86 -16.21 -15.16
CA LEU A 92 0.39 -15.95 -14.43
C LEU A 92 1.60 -16.24 -15.32
N ALA A 93 1.60 -17.34 -16.08
CA ALA A 93 2.69 -17.67 -16.99
C ALA A 93 2.92 -16.60 -18.08
N LYS A 94 1.90 -15.81 -18.41
CA LYS A 94 1.99 -14.62 -19.28
C LYS A 94 2.47 -13.35 -18.54
N LEU A 95 2.99 -13.51 -17.32
CA LEU A 95 3.47 -12.43 -16.45
C LEU A 95 2.40 -11.40 -16.06
N ARG A 96 1.11 -11.76 -16.10
CA ARG A 96 0.02 -10.89 -15.65
C ARG A 96 -0.05 -10.84 -14.14
N SER A 97 -0.31 -9.65 -13.60
CA SER A 97 -0.44 -9.48 -12.16
C SER A 97 -1.72 -10.14 -11.62
N PRO A 98 -1.74 -10.64 -10.37
CA PRO A 98 -2.96 -11.17 -9.76
C PRO A 98 -4.14 -10.19 -9.77
N ASP A 99 -3.88 -8.89 -9.72
CA ASP A 99 -4.92 -7.86 -9.78
C ASP A 99 -5.54 -7.76 -11.18
N GLU A 100 -4.69 -7.76 -12.20
CA GLU A 100 -5.12 -7.76 -13.59
C GLU A 100 -5.94 -9.01 -13.93
N ILE A 101 -5.51 -10.19 -13.46
CA ILE A 101 -6.23 -11.46 -13.65
C ILE A 101 -7.63 -11.37 -13.02
N ALA A 102 -7.74 -10.90 -11.77
CA ALA A 102 -9.01 -10.73 -11.09
C ALA A 102 -9.91 -9.69 -11.79
N GLY A 103 -9.34 -8.57 -12.24
CA GLY A 103 -10.03 -7.52 -12.98
C GLY A 103 -10.59 -8.03 -14.31
N ARG A 104 -9.80 -8.78 -15.09
CA ARG A 104 -10.24 -9.38 -16.36
C ARG A 104 -11.37 -10.37 -16.16
N MET A 105 -11.26 -11.30 -15.20
CA MET A 105 -12.35 -12.23 -14.89
C MET A 105 -13.65 -11.52 -14.53
N LYS A 106 -13.57 -10.36 -13.85
CA LYS A 106 -14.73 -9.52 -13.54
C LYS A 106 -15.30 -8.86 -14.80
N LYS A 107 -14.45 -8.30 -15.67
CA LYS A 107 -14.86 -7.65 -16.94
C LYS A 107 -15.50 -8.66 -17.91
N GLU A 108 -14.95 -9.86 -18.00
CA GLU A 108 -15.46 -10.97 -18.81
C GLU A 108 -16.72 -11.63 -18.22
N LYS A 109 -17.23 -11.14 -17.08
CA LYS A 109 -18.42 -11.67 -16.38
C LYS A 109 -18.39 -13.19 -16.18
N ARG A 110 -17.20 -13.76 -15.89
CA ARG A 110 -17.08 -15.20 -15.65
C ARG A 110 -17.94 -15.64 -14.47
N THR A 111 -18.63 -16.77 -14.64
CA THR A 111 -19.49 -17.39 -13.61
C THR A 111 -18.67 -17.78 -12.38
N VAL A 112 -17.50 -18.38 -12.59
CA VAL A 112 -16.54 -18.71 -11.53
C VAL A 112 -15.37 -17.74 -11.58
N ARG A 113 -15.28 -16.88 -10.56
CA ARG A 113 -14.19 -15.90 -10.41
C ARG A 113 -13.70 -15.75 -8.99
N VAL A 114 -12.48 -15.23 -8.84
CA VAL A 114 -11.83 -14.91 -7.56
C VAL A 114 -11.32 -13.46 -7.58
N GLY A 115 -11.22 -12.84 -6.40
CA GLY A 115 -10.61 -11.53 -6.26
C GLY A 115 -9.09 -11.60 -6.08
N THR A 116 -8.42 -10.46 -6.22
CA THR A 116 -6.97 -10.30 -6.08
C THR A 116 -6.43 -10.94 -4.80
N ASN A 117 -7.08 -10.67 -3.65
CA ASN A 117 -6.68 -11.23 -2.35
C ASN A 117 -6.78 -12.76 -2.30
N ALA A 118 -7.74 -13.38 -3.00
CA ALA A 118 -7.87 -14.83 -3.03
C ALA A 118 -6.75 -15.49 -3.84
N ILE A 119 -6.34 -14.87 -4.95
CA ILE A 119 -5.19 -15.32 -5.75
C ILE A 119 -3.91 -15.19 -4.93
N TYR A 120 -3.67 -14.06 -4.26
CA TYR A 120 -2.51 -13.90 -3.38
C TYR A 120 -2.51 -14.88 -2.20
N LYS A 121 -3.66 -15.13 -1.57
CA LYS A 121 -3.77 -16.12 -0.48
C LYS A 121 -3.45 -17.53 -0.97
N TRP A 122 -3.85 -17.89 -2.19
CA TRP A 122 -3.50 -19.16 -2.82
C TRP A 122 -2.01 -19.25 -3.17
N LEU A 123 -1.44 -18.21 -3.79
CA LEU A 123 -0.01 -18.13 -4.11
C LEU A 123 0.88 -18.25 -2.87
N ARG A 124 0.40 -17.82 -1.69
CA ARG A 124 1.14 -17.92 -0.42
C ARG A 124 0.86 -19.20 0.37
N SER A 125 0.08 -20.11 -0.20
CA SER A 125 -0.19 -21.44 0.37
C SER A 125 0.71 -22.50 -0.28
N ALA A 126 0.81 -23.66 0.35
CA ALA A 126 1.58 -24.80 -0.17
C ALA A 126 1.19 -25.20 -1.62
N TRP A 127 -0.05 -24.96 -2.02
CA TRP A 127 -0.57 -25.29 -3.35
C TRP A 127 -0.09 -24.34 -4.46
N GLY A 128 0.01 -23.05 -4.13
CA GLY A 128 0.25 -21.98 -5.10
C GLY A 128 1.67 -21.43 -5.09
N GLU A 129 2.47 -21.73 -4.06
CA GLU A 129 3.79 -21.13 -3.83
C GLU A 129 4.75 -21.28 -5.01
N ARG A 130 4.74 -22.44 -5.68
CA ARG A 130 5.55 -22.69 -6.88
C ARG A 130 5.28 -21.70 -8.02
N TYR A 131 4.09 -21.14 -8.11
CA TYR A 131 3.72 -20.17 -9.15
C TYR A 131 4.11 -18.73 -8.81
N CYS A 132 4.69 -18.48 -7.63
CA CYS A 132 5.24 -17.15 -7.28
C CYS A 132 6.41 -16.74 -8.19
N LEU A 133 7.03 -17.68 -8.90
CA LEU A 133 8.09 -17.39 -9.88
C LEU A 133 7.62 -16.50 -11.04
N TYR A 134 6.31 -16.52 -11.32
CA TYR A 134 5.69 -15.71 -12.36
C TYR A 134 5.36 -14.28 -11.92
N LEU A 135 5.45 -13.98 -10.62
CA LEU A 135 5.26 -12.61 -10.13
C LEU A 135 6.47 -11.76 -10.50
N CYS A 136 6.26 -10.50 -10.88
CA CYS A 136 7.35 -9.56 -11.14
C CYS A 136 8.31 -9.44 -9.95
N ALA A 137 7.79 -9.49 -8.72
CA ALA A 137 8.59 -9.44 -7.51
C ALA A 137 9.31 -10.77 -7.19
N LYS A 138 8.91 -11.90 -7.81
CA LYS A 138 9.37 -13.27 -7.53
C LYS A 138 9.39 -13.65 -6.04
N ARG A 139 8.54 -13.00 -5.23
CA ARG A 139 8.50 -13.15 -3.77
C ARG A 139 7.32 -14.01 -3.35
N LYS A 140 7.61 -14.96 -2.47
CA LYS A 140 6.63 -15.84 -1.81
C LYS A 140 5.93 -15.17 -0.63
N ARG A 141 6.54 -14.13 -0.03
CA ARG A 141 6.02 -13.43 1.14
C ARG A 141 5.97 -11.93 0.92
N THR A 142 5.00 -11.28 1.57
CA THR A 142 4.95 -9.81 1.65
C THR A 142 6.12 -9.28 2.45
N LYS A 143 6.83 -8.29 1.90
CA LYS A 143 7.78 -7.50 2.68
C LYS A 143 6.96 -6.74 3.74
N LYS A 144 7.22 -7.00 5.01
CA LYS A 144 6.62 -6.19 6.09
C LYS A 144 7.11 -4.75 5.90
N GLN A 145 6.19 -3.80 5.75
CA GLN A 145 6.55 -2.40 5.91
C GLN A 145 6.94 -2.21 7.38
N LYS A 146 8.14 -1.68 7.61
CA LYS A 146 8.52 -1.25 8.95
C LYS A 146 7.81 0.09 9.18
N HIS A 147 6.99 0.17 10.22
CA HIS A 147 6.53 1.46 10.74
C HIS A 147 7.72 2.12 11.43
N LEU A 148 8.62 2.68 10.63
CA LEU A 148 9.65 3.56 11.14
C LEU A 148 8.95 4.87 11.57
N PRO A 149 9.33 5.45 12.72
CA PRO A 149 8.84 6.77 13.08
C PRO A 149 9.16 7.75 11.95
N LYS A 150 8.25 8.68 11.70
CA LYS A 150 8.47 9.75 10.73
C LYS A 150 9.67 10.56 11.21
N ARG A 151 10.83 10.35 10.59
CA ARG A 151 12.03 11.14 10.90
C ARG A 151 11.85 12.51 10.23
N GLU A 152 11.88 13.56 11.03
CA GLU A 152 12.06 14.91 10.50
C GLU A 152 13.48 15.02 9.95
N MET A 153 13.59 15.19 8.63
CA MET A 153 14.86 15.19 7.92
C MET A 153 15.55 16.56 7.99
N ILE A 154 14.75 17.62 7.93
CA ILE A 154 15.16 19.02 8.00
C ILE A 154 14.29 19.66 9.09
N PRO A 155 14.81 19.85 10.31
CA PRO A 155 14.12 20.61 11.37
C PRO A 155 13.81 22.02 10.90
N ASP A 156 12.72 22.62 11.39
CA ASP A 156 12.37 24.03 11.18
C ASP A 156 12.26 24.51 9.72
N ARG A 157 12.08 23.58 8.77
CA ARG A 157 11.97 23.92 7.34
C ARG A 157 10.76 24.83 7.08
N ILE A 158 10.95 25.83 6.25
CA ILE A 158 9.90 26.78 5.84
C ILE A 158 9.35 26.37 4.46
N SER A 159 8.02 26.33 4.31
CA SER A 159 7.43 25.95 3.02
C SER A 159 7.65 27.03 1.97
N ILE A 160 7.81 26.64 0.71
CA ILE A 160 7.80 27.57 -0.42
C ILE A 160 6.54 28.45 -0.49
N HIS A 161 5.43 28.03 0.12
CA HIS A 161 4.19 28.82 0.17
C HIS A 161 4.24 29.99 1.15
N ASP A 162 5.14 29.92 2.14
CA ASP A 162 5.32 30.92 3.20
C ASP A 162 6.34 32.00 2.83
N LYS A 163 6.97 31.89 1.65
CA LYS A 163 7.94 32.88 1.18
C LYS A 163 7.29 34.24 0.92
N PRO A 164 8.02 35.35 1.10
CA PRO A 164 7.51 36.68 0.79
C PRO A 164 7.09 36.77 -0.68
N LYS A 165 5.95 37.44 -0.93
CA LYS A 165 5.36 37.60 -2.28
C LYS A 165 5.58 39.00 -2.84
N THR A 166 6.52 39.76 -2.27
CA THR A 166 6.87 41.10 -2.70
C THR A 166 7.35 41.05 -4.16
N LYS A 167 6.93 42.02 -4.97
CA LYS A 167 7.41 42.13 -6.36
C LYS A 167 8.88 42.54 -6.36
N GLY A 168 9.66 41.94 -7.27
CA GLY A 168 11.07 42.29 -7.47
C GLY A 168 12.06 41.49 -6.61
N LEU A 169 11.60 40.48 -5.87
CA LEU A 169 12.49 39.59 -5.14
C LEU A 169 13.44 38.84 -6.10
N VAL A 170 14.71 38.83 -5.75
CA VAL A 170 15.77 38.07 -6.42
C VAL A 170 15.81 36.68 -5.78
N GLU A 171 15.19 35.73 -6.46
CA GLU A 171 15.09 34.33 -6.03
C GLU A 171 16.23 33.50 -6.63
N VAL A 172 16.88 32.68 -5.80
CA VAL A 172 17.88 31.70 -6.26
C VAL A 172 17.28 30.31 -6.19
N GLU A 173 17.23 29.60 -7.31
CA GLU A 173 16.88 28.17 -7.36
C GLU A 173 18.16 27.36 -7.10
N GLY A 174 18.31 26.79 -5.90
CA GLY A 174 19.51 26.05 -5.52
C GLY A 174 19.34 24.54 -5.62
N ASP A 175 20.30 23.82 -6.18
CA ASP A 175 20.27 22.36 -6.28
C ASP A 175 21.65 21.74 -6.14
N THR A 176 21.70 20.47 -5.76
CA THR A 176 22.94 19.74 -5.59
C THR A 176 23.14 18.71 -6.70
N PHE A 177 24.39 18.47 -7.09
CA PHE A 177 24.73 17.41 -8.02
C PHE A 177 25.88 16.55 -7.50
N LEU A 178 25.73 15.24 -7.67
CA LEU A 178 26.65 14.23 -7.18
C LEU A 178 27.64 13.82 -8.27
N SER A 179 28.86 13.50 -7.86
CA SER A 179 29.80 12.77 -8.70
C SER A 179 29.23 11.40 -9.11
N PRO A 180 29.52 10.92 -10.34
CA PRO A 180 29.12 9.58 -10.76
C PRO A 180 29.68 8.51 -9.83
N LYS A 181 28.89 7.47 -9.51
CA LYS A 181 29.34 6.35 -8.64
C LYS A 181 30.65 5.70 -9.09
N LYS A 182 30.93 5.71 -10.39
CA LYS A 182 32.18 5.17 -10.97
C LYS A 182 33.43 5.94 -10.54
N ALA A 183 33.30 7.22 -10.22
CA ALA A 183 34.41 8.08 -9.78
C ALA A 183 34.92 7.70 -8.38
N ARG A 184 34.14 6.96 -7.58
CA ARG A 184 34.48 6.56 -6.19
C ARG A 184 34.88 7.74 -5.28
N THR A 185 34.38 8.94 -5.57
CA THR A 185 34.57 10.13 -4.75
C THR A 185 33.27 10.51 -4.04
N THR A 186 33.38 11.32 -2.98
CA THR A 186 32.23 11.96 -2.32
C THR A 186 31.99 13.38 -2.82
N GLU A 187 32.83 13.87 -3.74
CA GLU A 187 32.75 15.20 -4.30
C GLU A 187 31.40 15.45 -4.96
N SER A 188 30.87 16.63 -4.73
CA SER A 188 29.57 17.07 -5.18
C SER A 188 29.67 18.54 -5.58
N GLY A 189 28.58 19.13 -6.03
CA GLY A 189 28.52 20.56 -6.27
C GLY A 189 27.18 21.12 -5.83
N PHE A 190 27.20 22.38 -5.45
CA PHE A 190 26.01 23.21 -5.31
C PHE A 190 25.95 24.18 -6.49
N LEU A 191 24.76 24.33 -7.07
CA LEU A 191 24.46 25.31 -8.10
C LEU A 191 23.20 26.09 -7.72
N GLY A 192 23.28 27.41 -7.78
CA GLY A 192 22.16 28.33 -7.74
C GLY A 192 21.92 28.94 -9.13
N SER A 193 20.67 28.98 -9.56
CA SER A 193 20.22 29.71 -10.74
C SER A 193 19.38 30.91 -10.31
N VAL A 194 19.85 32.12 -10.58
CA VAL A 194 19.14 33.36 -10.21
C VAL A 194 17.99 33.58 -11.18
N ARG A 195 16.77 33.54 -10.66
CA ARG A 195 15.56 33.65 -11.46
C ARG A 195 15.45 35.04 -12.09
N GLY A 196 15.04 35.07 -13.37
CA GLY A 196 14.82 36.31 -14.13
C GLY A 196 16.05 36.81 -14.90
N VAL A 197 17.26 36.51 -14.44
CA VAL A 197 18.51 36.87 -15.14
C VAL A 197 19.34 35.66 -15.59
N HIS A 198 18.98 34.45 -15.14
CA HIS A 198 19.67 33.19 -15.47
C HIS A 198 21.17 33.21 -15.15
N LEU A 199 21.55 33.95 -14.10
CA LEU A 199 22.91 33.94 -13.59
C LEU A 199 23.15 32.64 -12.83
N LEU A 200 24.21 31.92 -13.18
CA LEU A 200 24.63 30.70 -12.50
C LEU A 200 25.71 31.01 -11.47
N VAL A 201 25.47 30.62 -10.23
CA VAL A 201 26.43 30.71 -9.12
C VAL A 201 26.61 29.34 -8.50
N GLY A 202 27.82 28.94 -8.14
CA GLY A 202 27.99 27.59 -7.61
C GLY A 202 29.38 27.34 -7.07
N THR A 203 29.54 26.21 -6.39
CA THR A 203 30.82 25.80 -5.82
C THR A 203 30.93 24.28 -5.76
N LYS A 204 32.17 23.80 -5.84
CA LYS A 204 32.47 22.38 -5.63
C LYS A 204 32.51 22.10 -4.14
N LEU A 205 31.86 21.00 -3.75
CA LEU A 205 31.78 20.52 -2.39
C LEU A 205 32.57 19.23 -2.25
N PRO A 206 33.38 19.04 -1.21
CA PRO A 206 34.03 17.76 -0.96
C PRO A 206 33.02 16.65 -0.62
N ASN A 207 31.84 16.99 -0.10
CA ASN A 207 30.73 16.08 0.21
C ASN A 207 29.42 16.85 0.49
N LEU A 208 28.28 16.15 0.56
CA LEU A 208 26.96 16.70 0.90
C LEU A 208 26.63 16.63 2.41
N LYS A 209 27.62 16.77 3.30
CA LYS A 209 27.31 16.96 4.73
C LYS A 209 26.66 18.33 4.93
N PRO A 210 25.73 18.49 5.89
CA PRO A 210 25.07 19.78 6.13
C PRO A 210 26.02 20.95 6.38
N THR A 211 27.12 20.72 7.11
CA THR A 211 28.14 21.74 7.36
C THR A 211 28.83 22.21 6.08
N THR A 212 29.17 21.27 5.20
CA THR A 212 29.79 21.55 3.91
C THR A 212 28.82 22.23 2.96
N MET A 213 27.54 21.87 3.02
CA MET A 213 26.49 22.55 2.28
C MET A 213 26.36 24.01 2.72
N SER A 214 26.30 24.31 4.03
CA SER A 214 26.23 25.68 4.54
C SER A 214 27.42 26.53 4.09
N GLU A 215 28.66 26.04 4.24
CA GLU A 215 29.85 26.73 3.73
C GLU A 215 29.78 26.95 2.21
N GLY A 216 29.27 25.95 1.49
CA GLY A 216 29.11 25.99 0.05
C GLY A 216 28.16 27.08 -0.42
N VAL A 217 26.96 27.12 0.17
CA VAL A 217 25.95 28.14 -0.09
C VAL A 217 26.50 29.52 0.24
N SER A 218 27.17 29.69 1.39
CA SER A 218 27.78 30.97 1.78
C SER A 218 28.78 31.47 0.74
N ARG A 219 29.72 30.61 0.30
CA ARG A 219 30.69 30.97 -0.74
C ARG A 219 30.04 31.29 -2.08
N SER A 220 29.01 30.54 -2.47
CA SER A 220 28.32 30.75 -3.75
C SER A 220 27.46 32.02 -3.77
N THR A 221 27.05 32.52 -2.61
CA THR A 221 26.17 33.69 -2.48
C THR A 221 26.86 34.93 -1.93
N GLU A 222 28.14 34.85 -1.54
CA GLU A 222 28.92 35.93 -0.94
C GLU A 222 28.91 37.25 -1.75
N HIS A 223 28.94 37.14 -3.08
CA HIS A 223 28.91 38.29 -3.99
C HIS A 223 27.58 38.46 -4.72
N LEU A 224 26.54 37.77 -4.26
CA LEU A 224 25.22 37.80 -4.86
C LEU A 224 24.26 38.60 -3.98
N SER A 225 23.66 39.65 -4.56
CA SER A 225 22.54 40.34 -3.95
C SER A 225 21.24 39.59 -4.26
N ALA A 226 20.97 38.54 -3.49
CA ALA A 226 19.74 37.76 -3.54
C ALA A 226 18.94 37.91 -2.25
N ASP A 227 17.62 37.74 -2.33
CA ASP A 227 16.73 37.87 -1.17
C ASP A 227 16.44 36.52 -0.51
N LEU A 228 16.35 35.45 -1.31
CA LEU A 228 15.95 34.13 -0.81
C LEU A 228 16.49 32.98 -1.68
N LEU A 229 16.50 31.80 -1.07
CA LEU A 229 16.93 30.55 -1.69
C LEU A 229 15.78 29.54 -1.71
N VAL A 230 15.55 28.90 -2.87
CA VAL A 230 14.54 27.84 -3.05
C VAL A 230 15.24 26.51 -3.26
N LEU A 231 14.99 25.55 -2.36
CA LEU A 231 15.69 24.27 -2.29
C LEU A 231 14.74 23.08 -2.31
N ASP A 232 15.30 21.91 -2.62
CA ASP A 232 14.62 20.64 -2.45
C ASP A 232 14.70 20.14 -0.99
N ASN A 233 14.00 19.05 -0.69
CA ASN A 233 13.98 18.45 0.66
C ASN A 233 15.20 17.53 0.92
N GLY A 234 16.38 17.88 0.39
CA GLY A 234 17.64 17.17 0.61
C GLY A 234 18.14 17.26 2.06
N ILE A 235 18.71 16.18 2.59
CA ILE A 235 19.24 16.14 3.97
C ILE A 235 20.48 17.03 4.16
N GLU A 236 21.14 17.37 3.07
CA GLU A 236 22.21 18.36 3.02
C GLU A 236 21.73 19.74 3.51
N ASN A 237 20.44 20.06 3.35
CA ASN A 237 19.87 21.35 3.71
C ASN A 237 19.44 21.40 5.19
N LYS A 238 19.89 20.43 6.01
CA LYS A 238 19.50 20.36 7.43
C LYS A 238 19.87 21.61 8.22
N ASN A 239 20.99 22.24 7.88
CA ASN A 239 21.52 23.45 8.51
C ASN A 239 21.15 24.73 7.74
N HIS A 240 19.98 24.75 7.09
CA HIS A 240 19.57 25.90 6.26
C HIS A 240 19.42 27.22 7.04
N LEU A 241 19.23 27.17 8.37
CA LEU A 241 19.23 28.35 9.23
C LEU A 241 20.61 29.03 9.31
N ASP A 242 21.69 28.33 8.95
CA ASP A 242 23.05 28.86 8.91
C ASP A 242 23.37 29.51 7.55
N PHE A 243 22.44 29.48 6.58
CA PHE A 243 22.65 30.08 5.26
C PHE A 243 22.56 31.61 5.35
N PRO A 244 23.27 32.34 4.47
CA PRO A 244 23.19 33.80 4.43
C PRO A 244 21.86 34.32 3.86
N LEU A 245 21.03 33.44 3.30
CA LEU A 245 19.73 33.74 2.69
C LEU A 245 18.67 32.85 3.32
N ASP A 246 17.46 33.38 3.46
CA ASP A 246 16.30 32.60 3.91
C ASP A 246 16.00 31.47 2.92
N ALA A 247 15.95 30.24 3.43
CA ALA A 247 15.72 29.05 2.63
C ALA A 247 14.28 28.56 2.71
N TYR A 248 13.68 28.35 1.53
CA TYR A 248 12.31 27.87 1.37
C TYR A 248 12.29 26.56 0.58
N PHE A 249 11.45 25.62 1.01
CA PHE A 249 11.48 24.24 0.54
C PHE A 249 10.30 23.88 -0.36
N CYS A 250 10.59 23.28 -1.51
CA CYS A 250 9.59 22.80 -2.46
C CYS A 250 8.70 21.69 -1.88
N ASP A 251 7.51 21.54 -2.47
CA ASP A 251 6.61 20.43 -2.20
C ASP A 251 7.19 19.11 -2.76
N PRO A 252 6.90 17.95 -2.12
CA PRO A 252 7.25 16.66 -2.67
C PRO A 252 6.68 16.48 -4.09
N HIS A 253 7.49 15.94 -5.01
CA HIS A 253 7.11 15.66 -6.39
C HIS A 253 6.70 16.90 -7.23
N SER A 254 7.24 18.08 -6.91
CA SER A 254 6.90 19.34 -7.57
C SER A 254 8.07 20.02 -8.30
N PRO A 255 8.62 19.41 -9.37
CA PRO A 255 9.80 19.94 -10.08
C PRO A 255 9.58 21.33 -10.70
N TRP A 256 8.34 21.69 -11.04
CA TRP A 256 7.99 23.02 -11.60
C TRP A 256 8.22 24.19 -10.63
N GLN A 257 8.53 23.93 -9.37
CA GLN A 257 8.88 24.96 -8.38
C GLN A 257 10.34 25.41 -8.46
N LYS A 258 11.20 24.67 -9.19
CA LYS A 258 12.60 25.02 -9.52
C LYS A 258 12.91 24.68 -10.99
N PRO A 259 12.23 25.32 -11.96
CA PRO A 259 12.25 24.87 -13.35
C PRO A 259 13.58 25.11 -14.09
N HIS A 260 14.48 25.96 -13.59
CA HIS A 260 15.70 26.36 -14.31
C HIS A 260 16.92 25.53 -13.90
N VAL A 261 17.13 25.37 -12.60
CA VAL A 261 18.38 24.81 -12.06
C VAL A 261 18.66 23.37 -12.54
N GLU A 262 17.61 22.56 -12.80
CA GLU A 262 17.79 21.19 -13.30
C GLU A 262 18.41 21.18 -14.72
N GLY A 263 17.96 22.09 -15.58
CA GLY A 263 18.53 22.28 -16.92
C GLY A 263 19.97 22.80 -16.86
N ASP A 264 20.23 23.75 -15.96
CA ASP A 264 21.55 24.37 -15.78
C ASP A 264 22.59 23.37 -15.26
N ILE A 265 22.22 22.50 -14.31
CA ILE A 265 23.06 21.37 -13.88
C ILE A 265 23.35 20.43 -15.06
N GLY A 266 22.36 20.20 -15.92
CA GLY A 266 22.52 19.40 -17.13
C GLY A 266 23.58 19.96 -18.09
N LEU A 267 23.68 21.28 -18.20
CA LEU A 267 24.70 21.96 -19.01
C LEU A 267 26.08 21.87 -18.37
N LEU A 268 26.21 22.11 -17.06
CA LEU A 268 27.48 22.03 -16.32
C LEU A 268 28.11 20.64 -16.27
N ARG A 269 27.30 19.59 -16.41
CA ARG A 269 27.78 18.20 -16.44
C ARG A 269 28.37 17.77 -17.78
N ARG A 270 28.16 18.53 -18.86
CA ARG A 270 28.70 18.26 -20.19
C ARG A 270 30.08 18.87 -20.35
#